data_AF-A0A6V7I5D3-F1
#
_entry.id   AF-A0A6V7I5D3-F1
#
_cell.length_a   1.000
_cell.length_b   1.000
_cell.length_c   1.000
_cell.angle_alpha   90.00
_cell.angle_beta   90.00
_cell.angle_gamma   90.00
#
_symmetry.space_group_name_H-M   'P 1'
#
loop_
_entity.id
_entity.type
_entity.pdbx_description
1 polymer ?
#
loop_
_entity_poly.entity_id
_entity_poly.type
_entity_poly.pdbx_seq_one_letter_code
_entity_poly.pdbx_strand_id
1 'polypeptide(L)'
;MMDSHHWSRKQLAASPEVAMANEVFDQFCNATTLKSILGHFRHLCDLLNMRSTNFPQFYPKFKSKLRSWKAQALWKKFDQRANHKCYNRGKACPNTR
;
A
#
# COMPACT_ATOMS: atom_id res chain seq x y z
N MET A 1 -32.86 -3.72 -21.08
CA MET A 1 -31.68 -2.90 -20.71
C MET A 1 -31.09 -3.51 -19.46
N MET A 2 -29.80 -3.82 -19.47
CA MET A 2 -29.12 -4.68 -18.48
C MET A 2 -28.90 -4.01 -17.11
N ASP A 3 -29.32 -4.66 -16.03
CA ASP A 3 -28.88 -4.36 -14.66
C ASP A 3 -27.51 -5.02 -14.38
N SER A 4 -26.44 -4.36 -14.83
CA SER A 4 -25.05 -4.80 -14.67
C SER A 4 -24.42 -4.42 -13.31
N HIS A 5 -25.12 -4.61 -12.19
CA HIS A 5 -24.60 -4.32 -10.84
C HIS A 5 -23.96 -5.53 -10.13
N HIS A 6 -23.52 -6.55 -10.87
CA HIS A 6 -22.88 -7.75 -10.32
C HIS A 6 -21.34 -7.67 -10.17
N TRP A 7 -20.65 -6.64 -10.68
CA TRP A 7 -19.19 -6.72 -10.91
C TRP A 7 -18.28 -5.89 -9.99
N SER A 8 -18.48 -5.85 -8.67
CA SER A 8 -17.38 -5.37 -7.79
C SER A 8 -17.39 -5.93 -6.37
N ARG A 9 -17.74 -7.21 -6.22
CA ARG A 9 -17.37 -7.96 -5.01
C ARG A 9 -16.79 -9.32 -5.40
N LYS A 10 -15.87 -9.34 -6.38
CA LYS A 10 -14.83 -10.36 -6.36
C LYS A 10 -13.99 -10.07 -5.12
N GLN A 11 -14.36 -10.73 -4.03
CA GLN A 11 -13.42 -11.12 -3.00
C GLN A 11 -12.18 -11.63 -3.74
N LEU A 12 -11.13 -10.81 -3.79
CA LEU A 12 -9.88 -11.14 -4.44
C LEU A 12 -9.35 -12.34 -3.65
N ALA A 13 -9.63 -13.55 -4.14
CA ALA A 13 -8.85 -14.72 -3.78
C ALA A 13 -7.40 -14.28 -3.92
N ALA A 14 -6.62 -14.43 -2.84
CA ALA A 14 -5.24 -13.96 -2.81
C ALA A 14 -4.53 -14.59 -4.01
N SER A 15 -4.24 -13.77 -5.02
CA SER A 15 -3.47 -14.25 -6.16
C SER A 15 -2.08 -14.64 -5.65
N PRO A 16 -1.36 -15.57 -6.31
CA PRO A 16 -0.02 -15.94 -5.90
C PRO A 16 0.90 -14.73 -5.70
N GLU A 17 0.71 -13.67 -6.49
CA GLU A 17 1.42 -12.41 -6.39
C GLU A 17 1.08 -11.64 -5.10
N VAL A 18 -0.19 -11.68 -4.65
CA VAL A 18 -0.61 -11.06 -3.38
C VAL A 18 -0.06 -11.83 -2.18
N ALA A 19 -0.03 -13.17 -2.25
CA ALA A 19 0.59 -14.00 -1.21
C ALA A 19 2.08 -13.70 -1.09
N MET A 20 2.80 -13.72 -2.21
CA MET A 20 4.23 -13.37 -2.27
C MET A 20 4.49 -11.93 -1.81
N ALA A 21 3.64 -10.98 -2.19
CA ALA A 21 3.78 -9.60 -1.72
C ALA A 21 3.63 -9.47 -0.19
N ASN A 22 2.79 -10.30 0.46
CA ASN A 22 2.71 -10.29 1.93
C ASN A 22 3.99 -10.84 2.57
N GLU A 23 4.61 -11.88 2.00
CA GLU A 23 5.88 -12.42 2.49
C GLU A 23 7.03 -11.41 2.33
N VAL A 24 7.14 -10.78 1.16
CA VAL A 24 8.15 -9.73 0.92
C VAL A 24 7.89 -8.51 1.82
N PHE A 25 6.63 -8.21 2.15
CA PHE A 25 6.30 -7.16 3.12
C PHE A 25 6.81 -7.50 4.53
N ASP A 26 6.73 -8.77 4.95
CA ASP A 26 7.32 -9.21 6.21
C ASP A 26 8.85 -9.07 6.21
N GLN A 27 9.50 -9.46 5.12
CA GLN A 27 10.95 -9.28 4.93
C GLN A 27 11.34 -7.80 4.94
N PHE A 28 10.53 -6.93 4.32
CA PHE A 28 10.71 -5.48 4.36
C PHE A 28 10.64 -4.94 5.79
N CYS A 29 9.64 -5.36 6.57
CA CYS A 29 9.50 -4.94 7.97
C CYS A 29 10.63 -5.45 8.88
N ASN A 30 11.20 -6.62 8.59
CA ASN A 30 12.26 -7.23 9.40
C ASN A 30 13.68 -6.86 8.94
N ALA A 31 13.82 -6.20 7.79
CA ALA A 31 15.12 -5.83 7.24
C ALA A 31 15.82 -4.76 8.09
N THR A 32 17.10 -4.98 8.38
CA THR A 32 17.93 -4.10 9.24
C THR A 32 19.02 -3.35 8.50
N THR A 33 19.15 -3.55 7.18
CA THR A 33 20.13 -2.83 6.36
C THR A 33 19.44 -2.02 5.27
N LEU A 34 19.99 -0.85 4.94
CA LEU A 34 19.44 0.00 3.87
C LEU A 34 19.33 -0.76 2.54
N LYS A 35 20.34 -1.57 2.20
CA LYS A 35 20.36 -2.37 0.97
C LYS A 35 19.17 -3.34 0.91
N SER A 36 18.90 -4.06 2.00
CA SER A 36 17.79 -5.02 2.05
C SER A 36 16.43 -4.31 2.09
N ILE A 37 16.29 -3.23 2.87
CA ILE A 37 15.06 -2.41 2.91
C ILE A 37 14.69 -1.92 1.51
N LEU A 38 15.64 -1.32 0.78
CA LEU A 38 15.39 -0.82 -0.57
C LEU A 38 15.13 -1.94 -1.57
N GLY A 39 15.79 -3.09 -1.41
CA GLY A 39 15.58 -4.28 -2.23
C GLY A 39 14.15 -4.82 -2.10
N HIS A 40 13.71 -5.07 -0.87
CA HIS A 40 12.35 -5.56 -0.60
C HIS A 40 11.28 -4.54 -1.04
N PHE A 41 11.52 -3.24 -0.84
CA PHE A 41 10.58 -2.20 -1.29
C PHE A 41 10.41 -2.18 -2.82
N ARG A 42 11.51 -2.31 -3.59
CA ARG A 42 11.44 -2.39 -5.05
C ARG A 42 10.69 -3.64 -5.50
N HIS A 43 11.04 -4.79 -4.92
CA HIS A 43 10.37 -6.06 -5.22
C HIS A 43 8.86 -6.01 -4.91
N LEU A 44 8.45 -5.37 -3.81
CA LEU A 44 7.04 -5.10 -3.50
C LEU A 44 6.34 -4.26 -4.57
N CYS A 45 7.00 -3.20 -5.04
CA CYS A 45 6.44 -2.36 -6.10
C CYS A 45 6.22 -3.14 -7.40
N ASP A 46 7.16 -4.03 -7.74
CA ASP A 46 7.09 -4.88 -8.94
C ASP A 46 5.95 -5.90 -8.83
N LEU A 47 5.87 -6.66 -7.73
CA LEU A 47 4.81 -7.64 -7.48
C LEU A 47 3.41 -7.03 -7.50
N LEU A 48 3.28 -5.80 -6.99
CA LEU A 48 2.00 -5.10 -6.91
C LEU A 48 1.66 -4.28 -8.17
N ASN A 49 2.58 -4.26 -9.15
CA ASN A 49 2.52 -3.44 -10.36
C ASN A 49 2.24 -1.95 -10.02
N MET A 50 3.11 -1.39 -9.20
CA MET A 50 3.01 -0.03 -8.65
C MET A 50 4.25 0.79 -8.95
N ARG A 51 4.04 2.02 -9.44
CA ARG A 51 5.12 3.00 -9.60
C ARG A 51 5.29 3.81 -8.31
N SER A 52 6.49 3.78 -7.73
CA SER A 52 6.83 4.53 -6.51
C SER A 52 6.86 6.06 -6.69
N THR A 53 6.85 6.54 -7.93
CA THR A 53 6.98 7.97 -8.28
C THR A 53 5.67 8.76 -8.16
N ASN A 54 4.52 8.08 -8.06
CA ASN A 54 3.22 8.75 -7.96
C ASN A 54 2.75 8.92 -6.49
N PHE A 55 3.42 9.78 -5.73
CA PHE A 55 3.26 9.88 -4.26
C PHE A 55 1.83 10.04 -3.74
N PRO A 56 0.95 10.93 -4.25
CA PRO A 56 -0.37 11.13 -3.65
C PRO A 56 -1.28 9.89 -3.77
N GLN A 57 -1.11 9.11 -4.84
CA GLN A 57 -1.89 7.90 -5.09
C GLN A 57 -1.15 6.63 -4.66
N PHE A 58 0.15 6.71 -4.38
CA PHE A 58 0.96 5.55 -4.00
C PHE A 58 0.44 4.92 -2.71
N TYR A 59 0.38 5.67 -1.61
CA TYR A 59 -0.01 5.10 -0.30
C TYR A 59 -1.44 4.52 -0.30
N PRO A 60 -2.49 5.22 -0.79
CA PRO A 60 -3.83 4.64 -0.86
C PRO A 60 -3.92 3.36 -1.68
N LYS A 61 -3.19 3.28 -2.80
CA LYS A 61 -3.13 2.08 -3.66
C LYS A 61 -2.32 0.96 -3.02
N PHE A 62 -1.24 1.29 -2.32
CA PHE A 62 -0.36 0.32 -1.66
C PHE A 62 -1.10 -0.38 -0.53
N LYS A 63 -1.75 0.42 0.32
CA LYS A 63 -2.61 -0.04 1.41
C LYS A 63 -3.76 -0.92 0.93
N SER A 64 -4.40 -0.60 -0.20
CA SER A 64 -5.57 -1.34 -0.67
C SER A 64 -5.22 -2.76 -1.16
N LYS A 65 -3.99 -2.96 -1.64
CA LYS A 65 -3.44 -4.22 -2.13
C LYS A 65 -2.86 -5.11 -1.03
N LEU A 66 -2.25 -4.52 0.01
CA LEU A 66 -1.69 -5.25 1.15
C LEU A 66 -2.66 -5.28 2.33
N ARG A 67 -3.37 -6.41 2.48
CA ARG A 67 -4.43 -6.59 3.50
C ARG A 67 -4.11 -7.64 4.56
N SER A 68 -2.84 -8.05 4.72
CA SER A 68 -2.45 -8.91 5.84
C SER A 68 -2.72 -8.23 7.18
N TRP A 69 -2.95 -9.01 8.24
CA TRP A 69 -3.22 -8.50 9.58
C TRP A 69 -2.11 -7.56 10.08
N LYS A 70 -0.86 -7.88 9.76
CA LYS A 70 0.31 -7.07 10.12
C LYS A 70 0.34 -5.74 9.37
N ALA A 71 0.06 -5.77 8.06
CA ALA A 71 -0.05 -4.56 7.26
C ALA A 71 -1.18 -3.66 7.77
N GLN A 72 -2.35 -4.23 8.06
CA GLN A 72 -3.50 -3.50 8.60
C GLN A 72 -3.20 -2.78 9.93
N ALA A 73 -2.44 -3.41 10.83
CA ALA A 73 -2.02 -2.79 12.08
C ALA A 73 -1.14 -1.55 11.84
N LEU A 74 -0.26 -1.60 10.84
CA LEU A 74 0.58 -0.47 10.43
C LEU A 74 -0.25 0.64 9.78
N TRP A 75 -1.15 0.29 8.86
CA TRP A 75 -2.03 1.25 8.19
C TRP A 75 -2.87 2.06 9.18
N LYS A 76 -3.40 1.42 10.23
CA LYS A 76 -4.14 2.12 11.29
C LYS A 76 -3.32 3.25 11.92
N LYS A 77 -2.03 3.01 12.21
CA LYS A 77 -1.13 4.02 12.79
C LYS A 77 -0.86 5.17 11.81
N PHE A 78 -0.60 4.83 10.55
CA PHE A 78 -0.32 5.83 9.51
C PHE A 78 -1.54 6.68 9.19
N ASP A 79 -2.72 6.07 9.05
CA ASP A 79 -3.97 6.79 8.80
C ASP A 79 -4.33 7.72 9.95
N GLN A 80 -4.16 7.26 11.20
CA GLN A 80 -4.40 8.10 12.38
C GLN A 80 -3.52 9.35 12.34
N ARG A 81 -2.24 9.20 11.98
CA ARG A 81 -1.33 10.34 11.85
C ARG A 81 -1.71 11.24 10.67
N ALA A 82 -1.96 10.67 9.50
CA ALA A 82 -2.31 11.41 8.29
C ALA A 82 -3.61 12.24 8.44
N ASN A 83 -4.55 11.79 9.26
CA ASN A 83 -5.80 12.48 9.57
C ASN A 83 -5.65 13.64 10.58
N HIS A 84 -4.45 13.86 11.12
CA HIS A 84 -4.24 14.96 12.04
C HIS A 84 -4.45 16.32 11.35
N LYS A 85 -5.14 17.25 12.04
CA LYS A 85 -5.60 18.53 11.46
C LYS A 85 -4.46 19.36 10.86
N CYS A 86 -3.25 19.30 11.45
CA CYS A 86 -2.09 20.05 10.95
C CYS A 86 -1.68 19.68 9.51
N TYR A 87 -2.06 18.50 9.01
CA TYR A 87 -1.75 18.09 7.64
C TYR A 87 -2.79 18.61 6.62
N ASN A 88 -3.87 19.26 7.06
CA ASN A 88 -4.93 19.80 6.22
C ASN A 88 -5.39 18.80 5.13
N ARG A 89 -5.65 17.55 5.51
CA ARG A 89 -6.02 16.45 4.60
C ARG A 89 -5.00 16.26 3.44
N GLY A 90 -3.71 16.38 3.74
CA GLY A 90 -2.63 16.28 2.76
C GLY A 90 -2.40 17.53 1.91
N LYS A 91 -3.02 18.66 2.26
CA LYS A 91 -2.93 19.93 1.50
C LYS A 91 -2.13 21.03 2.20
N ALA A 92 -1.47 20.74 3.32
CA ALA A 92 -0.70 21.73 4.06
C ALA A 92 0.50 22.29 3.24
N CYS A 93 1.14 21.46 2.42
CA CYS A 93 2.29 21.85 1.60
C CYS A 93 2.05 21.48 0.12
N PRO A 94 1.20 22.23 -0.61
CA PRO A 94 0.98 21.97 -2.02
C PRO A 94 2.30 22.17 -2.80
N ASN A 95 2.52 21.37 -3.85
CA ASN A 95 3.67 21.47 -4.76
C ASN A 95 5.06 21.28 -4.14
N THR A 96 5.16 20.78 -2.89
CA THR A 96 6.45 20.36 -2.33
C THR A 96 6.78 18.94 -2.76
N ARG A 97 7.79 18.81 -3.62
CA ARG A 97 8.47 17.56 -4.01
C ARG A 97 9.96 17.84 -4.12
#